data_AF-A0A1G2Y1P9-F1
#
_entry.id   AF-A0A1G2Y1P9-F1
#
_cell.length_a   1.000
_cell.length_b   1.000
_cell.length_c   1.000
_cell.angle_alpha   90.00
_cell.angle_beta   90.00
_cell.angle_gamma   90.00
#
_symmetry.space_group_name_H-M   'P 1'
#
loop_
_entity.id
_entity.type
_entity.pdbx_description
1 polymer ?
#
loop_
_entity_poly.entity_id
_entity_poly.type
_entity_poly.pdbx_seq_one_letter_code
_entity_poly.pdbx_strand_id
1 'polypeptide(L)'
;MLEEKMKKLLLLIVFAAIASNLSGASITVKWTGTTSDDWGTESNWDAARLPSYYKVTGGNTGDYVWVNYLSNRPEGCTISSGDHEIYSVFVMRDGLDDTSKQAILNLEGGSLNIKGYDFKMGVASTSSWYASHPTAPSAVVNIYNGFTLNVNGAGGVTIGDYYDATLNMYGGTLNLNAGGFRVTNNAYNGGLGYAYGTLNLLDGVININTWNATLGQADLRDLTPKSKINVGDGVMALTGDSTARLQAYANLGLIEAMPGLTLSITFNPNVGERGTTYLTAVPEPATVMLLSLGVVLLRKKK
;
A
#
# COMPACT_ATOMS: atom_id res chain seq x y z
N MET A 1 -40.49 41.24 -22.55
CA MET A 1 -40.97 39.84 -22.37
C MET A 1 -40.06 38.80 -23.01
N LEU A 2 -39.58 38.98 -24.26
CA LEU A 2 -38.64 38.06 -24.91
C LEU A 2 -37.25 38.04 -24.26
N GLU A 3 -36.74 39.22 -23.89
CA GLU A 3 -35.41 39.40 -23.29
C GLU A 3 -35.29 38.75 -21.89
N GLU A 4 -36.34 38.83 -21.09
CA GLU A 4 -36.39 38.21 -19.77
C GLU A 4 -36.40 36.67 -19.85
N LYS A 5 -37.06 36.10 -20.87
CA LYS A 5 -37.05 34.66 -21.15
C LYS A 5 -35.68 34.17 -21.61
N MET A 6 -34.98 34.94 -22.44
CA MET A 6 -33.61 34.63 -22.86
C MET A 6 -32.61 34.67 -21.68
N LYS A 7 -32.72 35.66 -20.79
CA LYS A 7 -31.85 35.74 -19.59
C LYS A 7 -32.04 34.54 -18.66
N LYS A 8 -33.29 34.10 -18.44
CA LYS A 8 -33.61 32.90 -17.64
C LYS A 8 -33.07 31.62 -18.28
N LEU A 9 -33.18 31.48 -19.61
CA LEU A 9 -32.63 30.34 -20.32
C LEU A 9 -31.09 30.29 -20.28
N LEU A 10 -30.43 31.45 -20.44
CA LEU A 10 -28.97 31.54 -20.35
C LEU A 10 -28.46 31.18 -18.95
N LEU A 11 -29.12 31.68 -17.91
CA LEU A 11 -28.84 31.30 -16.53
C LEU A 11 -29.01 29.80 -16.30
N LEU A 12 -30.07 29.20 -16.84
CA LEU A 12 -30.32 27.76 -16.74
C LEU A 12 -29.21 26.94 -17.42
N ILE A 13 -28.73 27.37 -18.59
CA ILE A 13 -27.62 26.71 -19.32
C ILE A 13 -26.32 26.83 -18.53
N VAL A 14 -26.01 28.01 -17.96
CA VAL A 14 -24.83 28.20 -17.12
C VAL A 14 -24.92 27.35 -15.86
N PHE A 15 -26.07 27.28 -15.20
CA PHE A 15 -26.28 26.40 -14.05
C PHE A 15 -26.18 24.92 -14.43
N ALA A 16 -26.72 24.51 -15.57
CA ALA A 16 -26.61 23.13 -16.04
C ALA A 16 -25.16 22.76 -16.38
N ALA A 17 -24.39 23.66 -16.99
CA ALA A 17 -22.97 23.47 -17.29
C ALA A 17 -22.11 23.43 -16.01
N ILE A 18 -22.42 24.27 -15.02
CA ILE A 18 -21.76 24.22 -13.71
C ILE A 18 -22.14 22.92 -12.98
N ALA A 19 -23.42 22.53 -12.99
CA ALA A 19 -23.90 21.30 -12.37
C ALA A 19 -23.32 20.04 -13.02
N SER A 20 -23.16 20.00 -14.35
CA SER A 20 -22.51 18.88 -15.05
C SER A 20 -21.02 18.78 -14.78
N ASN A 21 -20.36 19.91 -14.43
CA ASN A 21 -18.96 19.91 -13.99
C ASN A 21 -18.79 19.56 -12.50
N LEU A 22 -19.87 19.57 -11.70
CA LEU A 22 -19.86 19.17 -10.29
C LEU A 22 -19.98 17.65 -10.09
N SER A 23 -20.38 16.90 -11.12
CA SER A 23 -20.25 15.45 -11.16
C SER A 23 -18.89 15.08 -11.76
N GLY A 24 -17.81 15.28 -11.00
CA GLY A 24 -16.51 14.78 -11.42
C GLY A 24 -16.62 13.27 -11.63
N ALA A 25 -16.36 12.78 -12.84
CA ALA A 25 -16.22 11.34 -13.06
C ALA A 25 -14.88 10.90 -12.50
N SER A 26 -14.78 9.73 -11.85
CA SER A 26 -13.47 9.12 -11.62
C SER A 26 -12.78 8.94 -12.96
N ILE A 27 -11.54 9.40 -13.09
CA ILE A 27 -10.71 9.09 -14.24
C ILE A 27 -9.55 8.19 -13.84
N THR A 28 -9.10 7.41 -14.80
CA THR A 28 -7.83 6.67 -14.69
C THR A 28 -6.72 7.60 -15.11
N VAL A 29 -5.71 7.77 -14.25
CA VAL A 29 -4.52 8.58 -14.53
C VAL A 29 -3.30 7.67 -14.48
N LYS A 30 -2.47 7.71 -15.51
CA LYS A 30 -1.29 6.86 -15.65
C LYS A 30 -0.03 7.68 -15.54
N TRP A 31 0.92 7.16 -14.77
CA TRP A 31 2.27 7.72 -14.72
C TRP A 31 2.99 7.43 -16.03
N THR A 32 3.51 8.49 -16.65
CA THR A 32 4.23 8.48 -17.93
C THR A 32 5.70 8.82 -17.77
N GLY A 33 6.13 9.34 -16.61
CA GLY A 33 7.54 9.61 -16.30
C GLY A 33 8.27 10.45 -17.36
N THR A 34 7.53 11.26 -18.12
CA THR A 34 8.03 11.88 -19.36
C THR A 34 9.19 12.84 -19.07
N THR A 35 9.11 13.58 -17.96
CA THR A 35 10.05 14.65 -17.61
C THR A 35 10.98 14.28 -16.47
N SER A 36 10.51 13.54 -15.48
CA SER A 36 11.27 13.11 -14.30
C SER A 36 10.64 11.84 -13.68
N ASP A 37 11.21 11.36 -12.59
CA ASP A 37 10.64 10.32 -11.73
C ASP A 37 9.64 10.87 -10.69
N ASP A 38 9.67 12.18 -10.44
CA ASP A 38 8.87 12.84 -9.40
C ASP A 38 7.36 12.80 -9.69
N TRP A 39 6.60 12.27 -8.73
CA TRP A 39 5.14 12.28 -8.69
C TRP A 39 4.57 13.70 -8.77
N GLY A 40 5.24 14.67 -8.14
CA GLY A 40 4.81 16.07 -8.04
C GLY A 40 4.90 16.87 -9.34
N THR A 41 5.36 16.25 -10.44
CA THR A 41 5.49 16.91 -11.74
C THR A 41 4.28 16.58 -12.64
N GLU A 42 3.46 17.59 -12.97
CA GLU A 42 2.22 17.42 -13.75
C GLU A 42 2.42 16.74 -15.12
N SER A 43 3.52 17.04 -15.82
CA SER A 43 3.85 16.45 -17.12
C SER A 43 4.23 14.97 -17.06
N ASN A 44 4.42 14.40 -15.88
CA ASN A 44 4.61 12.97 -15.70
C ASN A 44 3.30 12.18 -15.65
N TRP A 45 2.15 12.82 -15.85
CA TRP A 45 0.83 12.19 -15.86
C TRP A 45 0.16 12.34 -17.23
N ASP A 46 -0.49 11.27 -17.71
CA ASP A 46 -1.19 11.27 -19.00
C ASP A 46 -2.34 12.29 -19.08
N ALA A 47 -2.93 12.61 -17.93
CA ALA A 47 -3.93 13.66 -17.78
C ALA A 47 -3.33 15.09 -17.76
N ALA A 48 -2.00 15.23 -17.83
CA ALA A 48 -1.26 16.50 -17.74
C ALA A 48 -1.61 17.33 -16.49
N ARG A 49 -1.91 16.67 -15.38
CA ARG A 49 -2.17 17.25 -14.05
C ARG A 49 -1.82 16.25 -12.97
N LEU A 50 -1.61 16.72 -11.74
CA LEU A 50 -1.44 15.83 -10.60
C LEU A 50 -2.72 15.01 -10.33
N PRO A 51 -2.59 13.72 -9.97
CA PRO A 51 -3.69 12.95 -9.44
C PRO A 51 -4.25 13.57 -8.16
N SER A 52 -5.55 13.48 -7.98
CA SER A 52 -6.25 14.13 -6.88
C SER A 52 -7.48 13.36 -6.42
N TYR A 53 -7.87 13.64 -5.19
CA TYR A 53 -9.12 13.21 -4.58
C TYR A 53 -10.12 14.38 -4.55
N TYR A 54 -11.39 14.10 -4.82
CA TYR A 54 -12.45 15.12 -4.72
C TYR A 54 -13.77 14.53 -4.21
N LYS A 55 -14.36 15.23 -3.26
CA LYS A 55 -15.65 14.84 -2.69
C LYS A 55 -16.78 15.33 -3.58
N VAL A 56 -17.67 14.44 -4.00
CA VAL A 56 -18.87 14.79 -4.79
C VAL A 56 -20.13 14.55 -3.97
N THR A 57 -21.22 15.23 -4.32
CA THR A 57 -22.52 14.99 -3.67
C THR A 57 -22.94 13.53 -3.89
N GLY A 58 -23.11 12.77 -2.81
CA GLY A 58 -23.49 11.36 -2.86
C GLY A 58 -22.34 10.35 -2.80
N GLY A 59 -21.08 10.77 -2.68
CA GLY A 59 -19.98 9.84 -2.49
C GLY A 59 -18.58 10.43 -2.52
N ASN A 60 -17.61 9.54 -2.46
CA ASN A 60 -16.20 9.86 -2.64
C ASN A 60 -15.85 9.58 -4.10
N THR A 61 -15.08 10.46 -4.74
CA THR A 61 -14.56 10.26 -6.09
C THR A 61 -13.12 10.75 -6.16
N GLY A 62 -12.40 10.29 -7.15
CA GLY A 62 -11.09 10.81 -7.49
C GLY A 62 -10.42 9.92 -8.49
N ASP A 63 -9.13 10.15 -8.64
CA ASP A 63 -8.34 9.46 -9.65
C ASP A 63 -7.94 8.05 -9.21
N TYR A 64 -8.07 7.12 -10.15
CA TYR A 64 -7.44 5.81 -10.09
C TYR A 64 -6.05 5.93 -10.70
N VAL A 65 -5.01 5.87 -9.86
CA VAL A 65 -3.63 6.08 -10.30
C VAL A 65 -2.97 4.77 -10.65
N TRP A 66 -2.28 4.74 -11.79
CA TRP A 66 -1.51 3.59 -12.27
C TRP A 66 -0.05 3.97 -12.42
N VAL A 67 0.81 3.33 -11.62
CA VAL A 67 2.27 3.45 -11.71
C VAL A 67 2.81 2.22 -12.44
N ASN A 68 3.27 2.43 -13.68
CA ASN A 68 3.76 1.38 -14.58
C ASN A 68 5.28 1.37 -14.71
N TYR A 69 5.84 0.23 -15.11
CA TYR A 69 7.22 0.20 -15.58
C TYR A 69 7.35 0.96 -16.89
N LEU A 70 8.38 1.80 -16.98
CA LEU A 70 8.75 2.50 -18.21
C LEU A 70 10.22 2.23 -18.52
N SER A 71 10.53 1.86 -19.75
CA SER A 71 11.89 1.46 -20.13
C SER A 71 12.92 2.59 -20.04
N ASN A 72 12.47 3.83 -20.26
CA ASN A 72 13.24 5.05 -20.09
C ASN A 72 13.27 5.56 -18.65
N ARG A 73 12.52 4.94 -17.72
CA ARG A 73 12.47 5.27 -16.29
C ARG A 73 12.48 4.00 -15.42
N PRO A 74 13.56 3.19 -15.48
CA PRO A 74 13.65 1.98 -14.67
C PRO A 74 13.61 2.23 -13.15
N GLU A 75 13.91 3.45 -12.70
CA GLU A 75 13.82 3.90 -11.31
C GLU A 75 12.38 3.98 -10.77
N GLY A 76 11.38 4.07 -11.66
CA GLY A 76 9.96 4.18 -11.32
C GLY A 76 9.52 5.59 -10.93
N CYS A 77 8.45 5.68 -10.14
CA CYS A 77 7.85 6.93 -9.69
C CYS A 77 8.23 7.20 -8.23
N THR A 78 8.54 8.45 -7.89
CA THR A 78 9.02 8.84 -6.56
C THR A 78 8.14 9.96 -5.98
N ILE A 79 7.65 9.78 -4.75
CA ILE A 79 7.13 10.87 -3.92
C ILE A 79 8.24 11.28 -2.95
N SER A 80 8.97 12.34 -3.30
CA SER A 80 10.09 12.85 -2.50
C SER A 80 9.64 13.85 -1.42
N SER A 81 8.50 14.50 -1.63
CA SER A 81 7.94 15.49 -0.70
C SER A 81 6.46 15.77 -0.98
N GLY A 82 5.84 16.56 -0.09
CA GLY A 82 4.48 17.04 -0.23
C GLY A 82 3.43 16.06 0.31
N ASP A 83 2.21 16.56 0.44
CA ASP A 83 1.07 15.79 0.90
C ASP A 83 0.09 15.58 -0.25
N HIS A 84 -0.21 14.32 -0.55
CA HIS A 84 -1.03 13.92 -1.68
C HIS A 84 -2.29 13.22 -1.19
N GLU A 85 -3.44 13.53 -1.79
CA GLU A 85 -4.70 12.83 -1.55
C GLU A 85 -5.23 12.24 -2.85
N ILE A 86 -5.49 10.93 -2.87
CA ILE A 86 -5.89 10.17 -4.07
C ILE A 86 -7.02 9.19 -3.73
N TYR A 87 -7.78 8.78 -4.74
CA TYR A 87 -8.86 7.80 -4.56
C TYR A 87 -8.36 6.37 -4.47
N SER A 88 -7.50 5.93 -5.40
CA SER A 88 -6.86 4.60 -5.39
C SER A 88 -5.51 4.65 -6.09
N VAL A 89 -4.58 3.79 -5.67
CA VAL A 89 -3.28 3.64 -6.33
C VAL A 89 -3.02 2.17 -6.65
N PHE A 90 -2.63 1.92 -7.89
CA PHE A 90 -2.27 0.62 -8.45
C PHE A 90 -0.81 0.69 -8.94
N VAL A 91 0.03 -0.19 -8.41
CA VAL A 91 1.43 -0.34 -8.86
C VAL A 91 1.53 -1.63 -9.65
N MET A 92 1.60 -1.51 -10.97
CA MET A 92 1.70 -2.63 -11.90
C MET A 92 1.99 -2.12 -13.30
N ARG A 93 2.31 -3.02 -14.22
CA ARG A 93 2.54 -2.71 -15.63
C ARG A 93 1.27 -2.82 -16.48
N ASP A 94 0.91 -1.77 -17.20
CA ASP A 94 -0.04 -1.80 -18.31
C ASP A 94 0.73 -2.19 -19.60
N GLY A 95 0.61 -3.44 -20.06
CA GLY A 95 1.18 -3.88 -21.34
C GLY A 95 1.63 -5.34 -21.39
N LEU A 96 1.69 -5.86 -22.62
CA LEU A 96 1.80 -7.29 -22.98
C LEU A 96 3.22 -7.85 -23.18
N ASP A 97 4.30 -7.07 -23.08
CA ASP A 97 5.63 -7.60 -23.42
C ASP A 97 6.27 -8.42 -22.29
N ASP A 98 6.86 -9.56 -22.66
CA ASP A 98 7.34 -10.61 -21.75
C ASP A 98 8.71 -10.31 -21.12
N THR A 99 9.03 -9.04 -20.88
CA THR A 99 10.28 -8.69 -20.20
C THR A 99 10.05 -8.60 -18.69
N SER A 100 10.81 -9.37 -17.92
CA SER A 100 10.78 -9.45 -16.44
C SER A 100 11.20 -8.14 -15.77
N LYS A 101 10.33 -7.14 -15.79
CA LYS A 101 10.64 -5.77 -15.38
C LYS A 101 9.62 -5.26 -14.37
N GLN A 102 10.12 -4.51 -13.39
CA GLN A 102 9.35 -4.18 -12.20
C GLN A 102 8.76 -2.77 -12.29
N ALA A 103 7.49 -2.60 -11.93
CA ALA A 103 6.94 -1.27 -11.67
C ALA A 103 7.35 -0.86 -10.25
N ILE A 104 7.96 0.32 -10.09
CA ILE A 104 8.51 0.78 -8.81
C ILE A 104 7.81 2.07 -8.38
N LEU A 105 7.38 2.12 -7.11
CA LEU A 105 6.91 3.33 -6.44
C LEU A 105 7.74 3.55 -5.16
N ASN A 106 8.49 4.65 -5.13
CA ASN A 106 9.30 5.08 -3.99
C ASN A 106 8.57 6.17 -3.21
N LEU A 107 8.40 5.96 -1.91
CA LEU A 107 7.69 6.84 -1.00
C LEU A 107 8.69 7.35 0.04
N GLU A 108 9.36 8.46 -0.29
CA GLU A 108 10.57 8.94 0.39
C GLU A 108 10.31 10.03 1.42
N GLY A 109 9.44 10.99 1.11
CA GLY A 109 9.11 12.08 2.02
C GLY A 109 7.70 12.63 1.81
N GLY A 110 7.10 13.16 2.89
CA GLY A 110 5.74 13.68 2.88
C GLY A 110 4.68 12.62 3.18
N SER A 111 3.51 12.73 2.56
CA SER A 111 2.43 11.78 2.79
C SER A 111 1.59 11.46 1.56
N LEU A 112 1.01 10.25 1.55
CA LEU A 112 0.00 9.83 0.60
C LEU A 112 -1.24 9.33 1.35
N ASN A 113 -2.38 9.97 1.10
CA ASN A 113 -3.65 9.63 1.70
C ASN A 113 -4.58 9.03 0.64
N ILE A 114 -4.78 7.71 0.71
CA ILE A 114 -5.73 6.99 -0.12
C ILE A 114 -7.09 7.02 0.57
N LYS A 115 -8.04 7.78 0.02
CA LYS A 115 -9.35 8.08 0.65
C LYS A 115 -10.51 7.26 0.08
N GLY A 116 -10.34 6.69 -1.11
CA GLY A 116 -11.42 6.07 -1.87
C GLY A 116 -11.53 4.57 -1.63
N TYR A 117 -10.66 3.82 -2.32
CA TYR A 117 -10.82 2.38 -2.46
C TYR A 117 -9.57 1.61 -2.03
N ASP A 118 -8.56 1.48 -2.89
CA ASP A 118 -7.48 0.52 -2.67
C ASP A 118 -6.08 1.10 -2.85
N PHE A 119 -5.13 0.51 -2.12
CA PHE A 119 -3.72 0.46 -2.48
C PHE A 119 -3.35 -0.95 -2.88
N LYS A 120 -3.06 -1.19 -4.16
CA LYS A 120 -2.71 -2.54 -4.64
C LYS A 120 -1.43 -2.56 -5.44
N MET A 121 -0.72 -3.66 -5.28
CA MET A 121 0.53 -3.94 -5.95
C MET A 121 0.41 -5.28 -6.68
N GLY A 122 0.93 -5.35 -7.90
CA GLY A 122 0.84 -6.55 -8.72
C GLY A 122 -0.59 -6.84 -9.17
N VAL A 123 -1.39 -5.82 -9.49
CA VAL A 123 -2.71 -5.99 -10.12
C VAL A 123 -2.58 -6.41 -11.59
N ALA A 124 -3.68 -6.88 -12.20
CA ALA A 124 -3.79 -7.05 -13.64
C ALA A 124 -4.63 -5.92 -14.25
N SER A 125 -4.28 -5.47 -15.46
CA SER A 125 -5.05 -4.50 -16.21
C SER A 125 -6.43 -5.11 -16.49
N THR A 126 -7.49 -4.34 -16.22
CA THR A 126 -8.89 -4.79 -16.08
C THR A 126 -9.51 -5.40 -17.34
N SER A 127 -8.77 -5.58 -18.43
CA SER A 127 -9.23 -6.44 -19.53
C SER A 127 -9.03 -7.90 -19.13
N SER A 128 -10.14 -8.62 -19.03
CA SER A 128 -10.37 -10.02 -18.66
C SER A 128 -9.55 -11.11 -19.40
N TRP A 129 -8.42 -10.78 -20.03
CA TRP A 129 -7.65 -11.64 -20.91
C TRP A 129 -6.29 -12.11 -20.39
N TYR A 130 -5.82 -11.66 -19.22
CA TYR A 130 -4.42 -11.86 -18.82
C TYR A 130 -4.11 -13.14 -18.01
N ALA A 131 -4.98 -14.13 -18.06
CA ALA A 131 -4.88 -15.38 -17.31
C ALA A 131 -3.73 -16.35 -17.71
N SER A 132 -2.81 -15.95 -18.58
CA SER A 132 -1.87 -16.89 -19.23
C SER A 132 -0.38 -16.55 -19.16
N HIS A 133 0.08 -15.60 -18.34
CA HIS A 133 1.47 -15.15 -18.41
C HIS A 133 2.38 -15.81 -17.35
N PRO A 134 3.32 -16.70 -17.75
CA PRO A 134 4.24 -17.39 -16.84
C PRO A 134 5.49 -16.55 -16.46
N THR A 135 5.74 -15.42 -17.10
CA THR A 135 6.83 -14.47 -16.74
C THR A 135 6.21 -13.24 -16.10
N ALA A 136 6.02 -13.28 -14.78
CA ALA A 136 5.21 -12.31 -14.06
C ALA A 136 5.92 -10.95 -13.93
N PRO A 137 5.40 -9.85 -14.52
CA PRO A 137 5.85 -8.51 -14.14
C PRO A 137 5.59 -8.33 -12.63
N SER A 138 6.56 -7.79 -11.89
CA SER A 138 6.38 -7.59 -10.45
C SER A 138 6.22 -6.12 -10.09
N ALA A 139 5.53 -5.85 -8.99
CA ALA A 139 5.47 -4.51 -8.40
C ALA A 139 6.39 -4.41 -7.19
N VAL A 140 7.07 -3.29 -7.05
CA VAL A 140 7.87 -2.98 -5.85
C VAL A 140 7.44 -1.63 -5.32
N VAL A 141 7.07 -1.61 -4.05
CA VAL A 141 6.81 -0.37 -3.32
C VAL A 141 7.81 -0.26 -2.18
N ASN A 142 8.45 0.90 -2.07
CA ASN A 142 9.41 1.19 -1.02
C ASN A 142 8.89 2.36 -0.18
N ILE A 143 8.74 2.18 1.13
CA ILE A 143 8.40 3.23 2.08
C ILE A 143 9.64 3.52 2.92
N TYR A 144 10.13 4.76 2.85
CA TYR A 144 11.33 5.19 3.57
C TYR A 144 10.97 6.03 4.78
N ASN A 145 12.00 6.31 5.59
CA ASN A 145 11.87 7.15 6.76
C ASN A 145 11.39 8.57 6.40
N GLY A 146 10.47 9.11 7.20
CA GLY A 146 9.86 10.43 6.96
C GLY A 146 8.63 10.41 6.05
N PHE A 147 8.25 9.26 5.48
CA PHE A 147 7.01 9.11 4.72
C PHE A 147 5.86 8.57 5.57
N THR A 148 4.63 9.07 5.33
CA THR A 148 3.40 8.51 5.90
C THR A 148 2.40 8.10 4.80
N LEU A 149 2.09 6.82 4.73
CA LEU A 149 1.02 6.27 3.89
C LEU A 149 -0.24 6.03 4.74
N ASN A 150 -1.34 6.70 4.43
CA ASN A 150 -2.63 6.48 5.07
C ASN A 150 -3.61 5.84 4.08
N VAL A 151 -4.07 4.63 4.37
CA VAL A 151 -5.08 3.92 3.58
C VAL A 151 -6.40 3.91 4.34
N ASN A 152 -7.33 4.75 3.87
CA ASN A 152 -8.65 4.97 4.46
C ASN A 152 -9.79 4.46 3.55
N GLY A 153 -9.44 3.86 2.40
CA GLY A 153 -10.38 3.29 1.45
C GLY A 153 -10.85 1.89 1.84
N ALA A 154 -12.05 1.52 1.38
CA ALA A 154 -12.73 0.31 1.85
C ALA A 154 -12.08 -1.01 1.41
N GLY A 155 -11.27 -1.06 0.35
CA GLY A 155 -10.63 -2.31 -0.07
C GLY A 155 -9.21 -2.51 0.46
N GLY A 156 -8.60 -1.48 1.06
CA GLY A 156 -7.41 -1.61 1.90
C GLY A 156 -6.11 -1.77 1.13
N VAL A 157 -5.20 -2.62 1.65
CA VAL A 157 -3.86 -2.86 1.09
C VAL A 157 -3.77 -4.30 0.58
N THR A 158 -3.24 -4.47 -0.64
CA THR A 158 -2.97 -5.79 -1.21
C THR A 158 -1.57 -5.82 -1.83
N ILE A 159 -0.73 -6.75 -1.37
CA ILE A 159 0.61 -6.99 -1.88
C ILE A 159 0.59 -8.28 -2.70
N GLY A 160 0.51 -8.18 -4.02
CA GLY A 160 0.58 -9.35 -4.89
C GLY A 160 -0.82 -9.87 -5.24
N ASP A 161 -1.59 -9.07 -5.97
CA ASP A 161 -3.00 -9.36 -6.29
C ASP A 161 -3.14 -10.44 -7.38
N TYR A 162 -2.67 -10.14 -8.59
CA TYR A 162 -2.64 -11.05 -9.74
C TYR A 162 -1.22 -11.46 -10.13
N TYR A 163 -0.25 -10.59 -9.91
CA TYR A 163 1.18 -10.80 -10.13
C TYR A 163 1.98 -10.57 -8.86
N ASP A 164 3.24 -10.96 -8.90
CA ASP A 164 4.14 -10.84 -7.77
C ASP A 164 4.30 -9.38 -7.33
N ALA A 165 4.37 -9.16 -6.02
CA ALA A 165 4.66 -7.85 -5.50
C ALA A 165 5.47 -7.91 -4.22
N THR A 166 6.27 -6.87 -4.02
CA THR A 166 7.04 -6.65 -2.81
C THR A 166 6.72 -5.28 -2.23
N LEU A 167 6.39 -5.23 -0.94
CA LEU A 167 6.38 -4.01 -0.14
C LEU A 167 7.60 -4.05 0.78
N ASN A 168 8.47 -3.04 0.67
CA ASN A 168 9.60 -2.84 1.58
C ASN A 168 9.30 -1.63 2.48
N MET A 169 9.33 -1.85 3.80
CA MET A 169 9.35 -0.79 4.79
C MET A 169 10.80 -0.59 5.23
N TYR A 170 11.49 0.41 4.66
CA TYR A 170 12.82 0.87 5.10
C TYR A 170 12.72 1.90 6.23
N GLY A 171 11.50 2.23 6.65
CA GLY A 171 11.18 3.24 7.64
C GLY A 171 9.74 3.73 7.42
N GLY A 172 9.44 4.90 7.98
CA GLY A 172 8.16 5.57 7.76
C GLY A 172 6.99 4.87 8.46
N THR A 173 5.78 5.27 8.09
CA THR A 173 4.54 4.73 8.70
C THR A 173 3.50 4.39 7.64
N LEU A 174 2.93 3.19 7.70
CA LEU A 174 1.72 2.80 6.98
C LEU A 174 0.57 2.66 7.98
N ASN A 175 -0.46 3.48 7.84
CA ASN A 175 -1.69 3.38 8.61
C ASN A 175 -2.82 2.82 7.74
N LEU A 176 -3.33 1.65 8.10
CA LEU A 176 -4.52 1.06 7.50
C LEU A 176 -5.72 1.31 8.41
N ASN A 177 -6.60 2.22 8.00
CA ASN A 177 -7.75 2.67 8.77
C ASN A 177 -9.10 2.13 8.22
N ALA A 178 -9.11 1.60 7.00
CA ALA A 178 -10.25 0.91 6.41
C ALA A 178 -9.78 -0.24 5.50
N GLY A 179 -10.67 -1.21 5.25
CA GLY A 179 -10.37 -2.38 4.43
C GLY A 179 -9.47 -3.43 5.09
N GLY A 180 -9.07 -4.42 4.31
CA GLY A 180 -8.19 -5.51 4.75
C GLY A 180 -6.73 -5.26 4.39
N PHE A 181 -5.83 -5.84 5.17
CA PHE A 181 -4.41 -5.97 4.85
C PHE A 181 -4.16 -7.37 4.31
N ARG A 182 -3.71 -7.47 3.07
CA ARG A 182 -3.48 -8.75 2.38
C ARG A 182 -2.06 -8.81 1.87
N VAL A 183 -1.37 -9.88 2.26
CA VAL A 183 -0.10 -10.27 1.64
C VAL A 183 -0.45 -11.43 0.74
N THR A 184 -0.60 -11.09 -0.53
CA THR A 184 -1.24 -11.80 -1.66
C THR A 184 -2.77 -11.80 -1.68
N ASN A 185 -3.32 -11.95 -2.87
CA ASN A 185 -4.75 -12.10 -3.21
C ASN A 185 -4.83 -13.19 -4.30
N ASN A 186 -5.95 -13.79 -4.69
CA ASN A 186 -7.18 -14.12 -4.00
C ASN A 186 -7.68 -15.42 -4.63
N ALA A 187 -8.08 -16.41 -3.85
CA ALA A 187 -8.99 -17.42 -4.38
C ALA A 187 -10.39 -16.82 -4.69
N TYR A 188 -10.76 -15.69 -4.08
CA TYR A 188 -12.11 -15.09 -4.17
C TYR A 188 -12.41 -14.29 -5.46
N ASN A 189 -11.41 -13.84 -6.22
CA ASN A 189 -11.61 -13.05 -7.46
C ASN A 189 -11.20 -13.80 -8.73
N GLY A 190 -11.09 -15.14 -8.66
CA GLY A 190 -10.59 -15.93 -9.79
C GLY A 190 -9.11 -15.68 -10.09
N GLY A 191 -8.37 -15.12 -9.13
CA GLY A 191 -6.92 -15.06 -9.19
C GLY A 191 -6.39 -16.48 -9.27
N LEU A 192 -5.50 -16.73 -10.21
CA LEU A 192 -5.06 -18.09 -10.56
C LEU A 192 -4.15 -18.74 -9.49
N GLY A 193 -4.03 -18.13 -8.30
CA GLY A 193 -3.16 -18.60 -7.23
C GLY A 193 -1.67 -18.56 -7.58
N TYR A 194 -1.27 -17.71 -8.55
CA TYR A 194 0.11 -17.66 -9.03
C TYR A 194 0.99 -16.62 -8.35
N ALA A 195 0.43 -15.52 -7.89
CA ALA A 195 1.18 -14.39 -7.32
C ALA A 195 1.89 -14.73 -6.01
N TYR A 196 3.11 -14.20 -5.87
CA TYR A 196 3.86 -14.15 -4.62
C TYR A 196 3.77 -12.73 -4.04
N GLY A 197 3.17 -12.63 -2.85
CA GLY A 197 3.17 -11.40 -2.07
C GLY A 197 4.29 -11.43 -1.04
N THR A 198 5.19 -10.45 -1.07
CA THR A 198 6.27 -10.31 -0.08
C THR A 198 6.18 -8.98 0.65
N LEU A 199 6.16 -9.02 1.98
CA LEU A 199 6.33 -7.87 2.85
C LEU A 199 7.68 -7.99 3.56
N ASN A 200 8.57 -7.01 3.36
CA ASN A 200 9.80 -6.88 4.12
C ASN A 200 9.66 -5.70 5.09
N LEU A 201 9.52 -6.01 6.37
CA LEU A 201 9.43 -5.03 7.45
C LEU A 201 10.83 -4.78 8.02
N LEU A 202 11.67 -4.08 7.25
CA LEU A 202 13.08 -3.86 7.57
C LEU A 202 13.24 -2.86 8.73
N ASP A 203 12.43 -1.80 8.72
CA ASP A 203 12.28 -0.77 9.76
C ASP A 203 10.86 -0.16 9.63
N GLY A 204 10.53 0.87 10.43
CA GLY A 204 9.28 1.61 10.36
C GLY A 204 8.11 0.91 11.03
N VAL A 205 6.90 1.44 10.80
CA VAL A 205 5.69 0.97 11.48
C VAL A 205 4.55 0.74 10.50
N ILE A 206 3.90 -0.43 10.61
CA ILE A 206 2.60 -0.72 9.99
C ILE A 206 1.55 -0.80 11.08
N ASN A 207 0.55 0.08 11.03
CA ASN A 207 -0.61 0.07 11.94
C ASN A 207 -1.84 -0.46 11.19
N ILE A 208 -2.34 -1.62 11.60
CA ILE A 208 -3.60 -2.21 11.11
C ILE A 208 -4.68 -1.88 12.15
N ASN A 209 -5.38 -0.77 11.92
CA ASN A 209 -6.41 -0.24 12.81
C ASN A 209 -7.81 -0.78 12.48
N THR A 210 -7.92 -1.62 11.46
CA THR A 210 -9.18 -2.16 10.97
C THR A 210 -9.59 -3.40 11.74
N TRP A 211 -10.71 -3.30 12.45
CA TRP A 211 -11.32 -4.43 13.15
C TRP A 211 -12.34 -5.13 12.27
N ASN A 212 -12.17 -6.44 12.06
CA ASN A 212 -13.19 -7.25 11.44
C ASN A 212 -14.11 -7.87 12.50
N ALA A 213 -15.33 -7.34 12.62
CA ALA A 213 -16.29 -7.82 13.60
C ALA A 213 -16.72 -9.28 13.39
N THR A 214 -16.78 -9.75 12.14
CA THR A 214 -17.16 -11.13 11.81
C THR A 214 -16.08 -12.12 12.20
N LEU A 215 -14.81 -11.76 12.04
CA LEU A 215 -13.67 -12.61 12.39
C LEU A 215 -13.22 -12.41 13.86
N GLY A 216 -13.69 -11.36 14.51
CA GLY A 216 -13.30 -11.02 15.89
C GLY A 216 -11.81 -10.67 16.03
N GLN A 217 -11.20 -10.07 15.00
CA GLN A 217 -9.76 -9.77 14.95
C GLN A 217 -9.42 -8.65 13.96
N ALA A 218 -8.18 -8.16 14.00
CA ALA A 218 -7.64 -7.28 12.95
C ALA A 218 -7.73 -7.94 11.56
N ASP A 219 -8.01 -7.13 10.55
CA ASP A 219 -8.26 -7.60 9.18
C ASP A 219 -6.96 -7.90 8.40
N LEU A 220 -6.17 -8.87 8.89
CA LEU A 220 -5.05 -9.50 8.18
C LEU A 220 -5.55 -10.80 7.53
N ARG A 221 -5.54 -10.88 6.20
CA ARG A 221 -6.09 -12.04 5.49
C ARG A 221 -5.19 -12.56 4.38
N ASP A 222 -5.56 -13.75 3.93
CA ASP A 222 -5.14 -14.32 2.65
C ASP A 222 -3.64 -14.57 2.53
N LEU A 223 -2.94 -14.81 3.65
CA LEU A 223 -1.59 -15.36 3.62
C LEU A 223 -1.66 -16.80 3.06
N THR A 224 -1.39 -16.95 1.78
CA THR A 224 -1.25 -18.25 1.11
C THR A 224 0.18 -18.79 1.26
N PRO A 225 0.45 -20.07 0.92
CA PRO A 225 1.81 -20.62 0.90
C PRO A 225 2.83 -19.87 0.04
N LYS A 226 2.37 -18.99 -0.86
CA LYS A 226 3.21 -18.12 -1.69
C LYS A 226 3.46 -16.74 -1.08
N SER A 227 2.96 -16.50 0.12
CA SER A 227 3.07 -15.22 0.81
C SER A 227 4.23 -15.27 1.79
N LYS A 228 4.94 -14.16 1.92
CA LYS A 228 6.02 -14.03 2.90
C LYS A 228 5.95 -12.69 3.61
N ILE A 229 6.03 -12.72 4.94
CA ILE A 229 6.31 -11.56 5.77
C ILE A 229 7.66 -11.78 6.46
N ASN A 230 8.66 -11.00 6.08
CA ASN A 230 9.98 -11.01 6.69
C ASN A 230 10.09 -9.83 7.66
N VAL A 231 10.39 -10.11 8.92
CA VAL A 231 10.41 -9.12 10.00
C VAL A 231 11.84 -8.85 10.43
N GLY A 232 12.32 -7.63 10.15
CA GLY A 232 13.57 -7.06 10.64
C GLY A 232 13.31 -6.20 11.88
N ASP A 233 13.82 -4.96 11.86
CA ASP A 233 13.70 -4.03 12.98
C ASP A 233 12.35 -3.27 13.02
N GLY A 234 11.53 -3.40 11.98
CA GLY A 234 10.23 -2.74 11.91
C GLY A 234 9.15 -3.40 12.78
N VAL A 235 8.05 -2.68 12.97
CA VAL A 235 6.94 -3.08 13.85
C VAL A 235 5.63 -3.14 13.07
N MET A 236 4.90 -4.25 13.20
CA MET A 236 3.50 -4.32 12.77
C MET A 236 2.61 -4.39 14.00
N ALA A 237 1.73 -3.40 14.16
CA ALA A 237 0.76 -3.30 15.23
C ALA A 237 -0.65 -3.58 14.69
N LEU A 238 -1.36 -4.53 15.31
CA LEU A 238 -2.69 -4.97 14.91
C LEU A 238 -3.67 -4.72 16.05
N THR A 239 -4.81 -4.09 15.76
CA THR A 239 -5.87 -3.89 16.76
C THR A 239 -6.45 -5.22 17.26
N GLY A 240 -6.56 -5.36 18.58
CA GLY A 240 -7.01 -6.55 19.28
C GLY A 240 -6.00 -7.70 19.36
N ASP A 241 -6.42 -8.82 19.96
CA ASP A 241 -5.58 -10.01 20.13
C ASP A 241 -5.58 -10.85 18.84
N SER A 242 -4.42 -10.90 18.17
CA SER A 242 -4.15 -11.72 16.98
C SER A 242 -3.01 -12.72 17.21
N THR A 243 -2.60 -12.93 18.46
CA THR A 243 -1.41 -13.71 18.82
C THR A 243 -1.46 -15.14 18.27
N ALA A 244 -2.55 -15.86 18.52
CA ALA A 244 -2.73 -17.24 18.07
C ALA A 244 -2.67 -17.37 16.54
N ARG A 245 -3.27 -16.43 15.80
CA ARG A 245 -3.26 -16.42 14.34
C ARG A 245 -1.86 -16.15 13.78
N LEU A 246 -1.19 -15.12 14.30
CA LEU A 246 0.17 -14.80 13.88
C LEU A 246 1.15 -15.94 14.19
N GLN A 247 0.98 -16.60 15.34
CA GLN A 247 1.78 -17.78 15.70
C GLN A 247 1.51 -18.94 14.73
N ALA A 248 0.26 -19.16 14.33
CA ALA A 248 -0.07 -20.18 13.32
C ALA A 248 0.60 -19.88 11.97
N TYR A 249 0.60 -18.62 11.52
CA TYR A 249 1.30 -18.23 10.29
C TYR A 249 2.82 -18.35 10.40
N ALA A 250 3.39 -18.03 11.57
CA ALA A 250 4.81 -18.24 11.84
C ALA A 250 5.20 -19.73 11.79
N ASN A 251 4.38 -20.60 12.40
CA ASN A 251 4.59 -22.06 12.38
C ASN A 251 4.50 -22.65 10.96
N LEU A 252 3.76 -21.99 10.06
CA LEU A 252 3.67 -22.36 8.64
C LEU A 252 4.80 -21.76 7.77
N GLY A 253 5.71 -20.98 8.35
CA GLY A 253 6.79 -20.30 7.62
C GLY A 253 6.33 -19.11 6.77
N LEU A 254 5.10 -18.61 6.97
CA LEU A 254 4.57 -17.46 6.23
C LEU A 254 5.04 -16.13 6.83
N ILE A 255 5.38 -16.14 8.12
CA ILE A 255 5.96 -15.03 8.86
C ILE A 255 7.27 -15.50 9.48
N GLU A 256 8.37 -14.83 9.16
CA GLU A 256 9.68 -15.18 9.69
C GLU A 256 10.44 -13.94 10.11
N ALA A 257 11.28 -14.09 11.14
CA ALA A 257 12.27 -13.08 11.47
C ALA A 257 13.43 -13.15 10.46
N MET A 258 14.01 -12.00 10.15
CA MET A 258 15.22 -11.95 9.32
C MET A 258 16.41 -12.62 10.01
N PRO A 259 17.44 -13.06 9.26
CA PRO A 259 18.57 -13.78 9.82
C PRO A 259 19.23 -13.06 11.00
N GLY A 260 19.47 -13.79 12.10
CA GLY A 260 20.06 -13.27 13.34
C GLY A 260 19.07 -12.65 14.33
N LEU A 261 17.77 -12.67 13.99
CA LEU A 261 16.69 -12.21 14.85
C LEU A 261 15.72 -13.35 15.20
N THR A 262 14.97 -13.16 16.27
CA THR A 262 13.89 -14.05 16.72
C THR A 262 12.56 -13.31 16.63
N LEU A 263 11.55 -13.98 16.08
CA LEU A 263 10.21 -13.41 15.97
C LEU A 263 9.59 -13.23 17.37
N SER A 264 8.99 -12.08 17.63
CA SER A 264 8.28 -11.77 18.86
C SER A 264 6.86 -11.30 18.56
N ILE A 265 5.89 -12.04 19.09
CA ILE A 265 4.45 -11.78 18.95
C ILE A 265 3.90 -11.54 20.36
N THR A 266 3.45 -10.32 20.64
CA THR A 266 3.00 -9.93 21.99
C THR A 266 1.68 -9.19 21.95
N PHE A 267 0.80 -9.45 22.91
CA PHE A 267 -0.46 -8.71 23.06
C PHE A 267 -0.38 -7.79 24.27
N ASN A 268 -0.75 -6.52 24.07
CA ASN A 268 -0.89 -5.54 25.13
C ASN A 268 -2.37 -5.11 25.24
N PRO A 269 -3.10 -5.55 26.29
CA PRO A 269 -4.51 -5.19 26.46
C PRO A 269 -4.73 -3.71 26.83
N ASN A 270 -3.68 -2.97 27.20
CA ASN A 270 -3.78 -1.60 27.69
C ASN A 270 -3.59 -0.55 26.58
N VAL A 271 -3.41 -0.95 25.32
CA VAL A 271 -3.21 -0.04 24.19
C VAL A 271 -4.37 -0.17 23.19
N GLY A 272 -5.15 0.91 23.04
CA GLY A 272 -6.36 0.93 22.21
C GLY A 272 -7.56 0.25 22.91
N GLU A 273 -8.77 0.48 22.39
CA GLU A 273 -10.02 -0.02 22.99
C GLU A 273 -10.07 -1.56 23.07
N ARG A 274 -9.39 -2.24 22.14
CA ARG A 274 -9.40 -3.71 22.02
C ARG A 274 -8.09 -4.35 22.47
N GLY A 275 -7.13 -3.57 22.96
CA GLY A 275 -5.74 -3.97 23.04
C GLY A 275 -5.06 -3.95 21.67
N THR A 276 -3.76 -4.22 21.64
CA THR A 276 -2.95 -4.23 20.41
C THR A 276 -1.99 -5.42 20.43
N THR A 277 -1.95 -6.17 19.34
CA THR A 277 -0.93 -7.21 19.10
C THR A 277 0.22 -6.62 18.30
N TYR A 278 1.45 -6.84 18.76
CA TYR A 278 2.67 -6.42 18.09
C TYR A 278 3.38 -7.64 17.51
N LEU A 279 3.74 -7.53 16.24
CA LEU A 279 4.65 -8.42 15.53
C LEU A 279 5.97 -7.65 15.31
N THR A 280 7.04 -8.17 15.89
CA THR A 280 8.39 -7.59 15.84
C THR A 280 9.42 -8.70 15.69
N ALA A 281 10.67 -8.36 15.40
CA ALA A 281 11.79 -9.26 15.60
C ALA A 281 12.78 -8.62 16.57
N VAL A 282 13.38 -9.46 17.42
CA VAL A 282 14.35 -9.03 18.45
C VAL A 282 15.65 -9.80 18.26
N PRO A 283 16.81 -9.24 18.63
CA PRO A 283 18.06 -9.97 18.56
C PRO A 283 18.00 -11.28 19.34
N GLU A 284 18.62 -12.33 18.81
CA GLU A 284 18.68 -13.62 19.49
C GLU A 284 19.25 -13.45 20.92
N PRO A 285 18.73 -14.18 21.93
CA PRO A 285 19.18 -14.04 23.32
C PRO A 285 20.70 -14.16 23.51
N ALA A 286 21.36 -15.00 22.71
CA ALA A 286 22.82 -15.16 22.71
C ALA A 286 23.55 -13.88 22.27
N THR A 287 23.02 -13.18 21.26
CA THR A 287 23.53 -11.89 20.76
C THR A 287 23.40 -10.80 21.82
N VAL A 288 22.26 -10.74 22.51
CA VAL A 288 22.03 -9.79 23.62
C VAL A 288 22.99 -10.05 24.78
N MET A 289 23.19 -11.32 25.13
CA MET A 289 24.12 -11.75 26.19
C MET A 289 25.57 -11.39 25.85
N LEU A 290 26.00 -11.59 24.61
CA LEU A 290 27.35 -11.25 24.15
C LEU A 290 27.61 -9.73 24.18
N LEU A 291 26.64 -8.92 23.72
CA LEU A 291 26.74 -7.45 23.78
C LEU A 291 26.84 -6.95 25.22
N SER A 292 26.02 -7.49 26.12
CA SER A 292 26.05 -7.10 27.53
C SER A 292 27.32 -7.57 28.25
N LEU A 293 27.87 -8.74 27.93
CA LEU A 293 29.19 -9.19 28.40
C LEU A 293 30.34 -8.31 27.87
N GLY A 294 30.28 -7.91 26.60
CA GLY A 294 31.28 -7.02 25.98
C GLY A 294 31.34 -5.65 26.67
N VAL A 295 30.19 -5.05 26.98
CA VAL A 295 30.12 -3.78 27.73
C VAL A 295 30.69 -3.92 29.15
N VAL A 296 30.41 -5.03 29.84
CA VAL A 296 30.96 -5.29 31.19
C VAL A 296 32.49 -5.45 31.15
N LEU A 297 33.02 -6.17 30.15
CA LEU A 297 34.47 -6.35 29.97
C LEU A 297 35.19 -5.05 29.61
N LEU A 298 34.57 -4.19 28.80
CA LEU A 298 35.11 -2.86 28.47
C LEU A 298 35.07 -1.90 29.65
N ARG A 299 34.03 -1.97 30.50
CA ARG A 299 33.95 -1.17 31.74
C ARG A 299 34.98 -1.58 32.79
N LYS A 300 35.39 -2.86 32.82
CA LYS A 300 36.46 -3.34 33.73
C LYS A 300 37.88 -2.96 33.30
N LYS A 301 38.07 -2.48 32.07
CA LYS A 301 39.38 -2.05 31.52
C LYS A 301 39.61 -0.54 31.58
N LYS A 302 38.67 0.24 32.11
CA LYS A 302 38.85 1.65 32.48
C LYS A 302 38.95 1.75 34.01
#